data_AF-A0A9P1DNN3-F1
#
_entry.id   AF-A0A9P1DNN3-F1
#
_cell.length_a   1.000
_cell.length_b   1.000
_cell.length_c   1.000
_cell.angle_alpha   90.00
_cell.angle_beta   90.00
_cell.angle_gamma   90.00
#
_symmetry.space_group_name_H-M   'P 1'
#
loop_
_entity.id
_entity.type
_entity.pdbx_description
1 polymer ?
#
loop_
_entity_poly.entity_id
_entity_poly.type
_entity_poly.pdbx_seq_one_letter_code
_entity_poly.pdbx_strand_id
1 'polypeptide(L)'
;MRPAALRLAAFAALADAAAARAARAARCEGLAEWLYESADWAPPGYHVLCADSGTGSTSFELFRGGHSGRKVQWDSKISSMSSLRKQLEKKAHMEPQEMWKVLPWLLADTSGVPVQDLSAVQGLLLLFEGGRWVWPGIREGFQRRVALPTAGEEMNVTLKALTLDPLSFTIEDFFDKASAERMIKLAKPKLRPAEIMTQDSQKENVEDLGVEVRTCWETWLSPKDGPDLENVAQRSAALVRVPRELQADFRVLRYEPGQHFGAHTDYYEPEDFQEQPEVLNELQNGRNWLVTVYLYLSTVAKGGATYFPSSYGGPLPSDVLKCEGPAVKPRRGRALMFYSLHPNGRPNLSSMHGACKVEKGVKYTINIWTFNQLKPEFNGNAKKGKGEKRPNEL
;
A
#
# COMPACT_ATOMS: atom_id res chain seq x y z
N MET A 1 -35.90 23.12 -22.72
CA MET A 1 -35.23 22.17 -23.63
C MET A 1 -33.72 22.44 -23.63
N ARG A 2 -32.93 21.70 -22.82
CA ARG A 2 -31.44 21.66 -22.80
C ARG A 2 -30.77 20.76 -21.72
N PRO A 3 -31.37 19.70 -21.13
CA PRO A 3 -30.58 18.75 -20.31
C PRO A 3 -30.08 17.50 -21.06
N ALA A 4 -30.56 17.21 -22.27
CA ALA A 4 -30.22 15.96 -22.98
C ALA A 4 -28.84 16.01 -23.69
N ALA A 5 -28.41 17.18 -24.17
CA ALA A 5 -27.18 17.32 -24.95
C ALA A 5 -25.89 17.21 -24.11
N LEU A 6 -25.92 17.61 -22.83
CA LEU A 6 -24.75 17.49 -21.94
C LEU A 6 -24.46 16.05 -21.50
N ARG A 7 -25.50 15.20 -21.39
CA ARG A 7 -25.34 13.79 -21.06
C ARG A 7 -24.76 12.99 -22.24
N LEU A 8 -25.17 13.28 -23.48
CA LEU A 8 -24.59 12.62 -24.65
C LEU A 8 -23.11 12.97 -24.85
N ALA A 9 -22.68 14.19 -24.56
CA ALA A 9 -21.27 14.59 -24.69
C ALA A 9 -20.37 13.92 -23.64
N ALA A 10 -20.84 13.72 -22.40
CA ALA A 10 -20.11 13.02 -21.35
C ALA A 10 -19.99 11.51 -21.62
N PHE A 11 -21.05 10.89 -22.18
CA PHE A 11 -21.01 9.48 -22.62
C PHE A 11 -20.14 9.28 -23.86
N ALA A 12 -20.11 10.23 -24.80
CA ALA A 12 -19.22 10.17 -25.96
C ALA A 12 -17.74 10.33 -25.58
N ALA A 13 -17.41 11.24 -24.65
CA ALA A 13 -16.03 11.41 -24.16
C ALA A 13 -15.51 10.22 -23.34
N LEU A 14 -16.37 9.56 -22.56
CA LEU A 14 -16.04 8.32 -21.85
C LEU A 14 -15.92 7.12 -22.80
N ALA A 15 -16.74 7.07 -23.86
CA ALA A 15 -16.65 6.05 -24.89
C ALA A 15 -15.39 6.22 -25.76
N ASP A 16 -14.99 7.45 -26.10
CA ASP A 16 -13.75 7.74 -26.84
C ASP A 16 -12.50 7.45 -26.00
N ALA A 17 -12.52 7.75 -24.69
CA ALA A 17 -11.43 7.39 -23.78
C ALA A 17 -11.32 5.87 -23.57
N ALA A 18 -12.45 5.17 -23.48
CA ALA A 18 -12.50 3.71 -23.41
C ALA A 18 -12.05 3.05 -24.73
N ALA A 19 -12.41 3.61 -25.89
CA ALA A 19 -12.00 3.14 -27.20
C ALA A 19 -10.50 3.40 -27.48
N ALA A 20 -9.96 4.55 -27.06
CA ALA A 20 -8.53 4.83 -27.13
C ALA A 20 -7.73 3.93 -26.18
N ARG A 21 -8.27 3.61 -25.01
CA ARG A 21 -7.70 2.66 -24.05
C ARG A 21 -7.76 1.21 -24.55
N ALA A 22 -8.81 0.85 -25.28
CA ALA A 22 -8.94 -0.45 -25.96
C ALA A 22 -7.99 -0.59 -27.16
N ALA A 23 -7.77 0.48 -27.94
CA ALA A 23 -6.83 0.48 -29.05
C ALA A 23 -5.35 0.42 -28.59
N ARG A 24 -5.03 1.04 -27.44
CA ARG A 24 -3.69 0.98 -26.82
C ARG A 24 -3.42 -0.34 -26.09
N ALA A 25 -4.47 -1.02 -25.63
CA ALA A 25 -4.40 -2.38 -25.09
C ALA A 25 -4.02 -3.42 -26.18
N ALA A 26 -4.14 -3.11 -27.47
CA ALA A 26 -3.88 -4.10 -28.52
C ALA A 26 -2.39 -4.50 -28.71
N ARG A 27 -1.40 -3.80 -28.12
CA ARG A 27 0.04 -4.06 -28.42
C ARG A 27 1.01 -4.04 -27.25
N CYS A 28 0.50 -4.08 -26.02
CA CYS A 28 1.34 -4.05 -24.82
C CYS A 28 2.35 -2.88 -24.77
N GLU A 29 2.00 -1.74 -25.38
CA GLU A 29 2.84 -0.55 -25.42
C GLU A 29 3.16 -0.03 -24.01
N GLY A 30 4.37 0.47 -23.82
CA GLY A 30 4.81 0.97 -22.52
C GLY A 30 5.20 -0.11 -21.51
N LEU A 31 5.39 -1.36 -21.96
CA LEU A 31 5.81 -2.49 -21.12
C LEU A 31 6.99 -2.17 -20.19
N ALA A 32 7.99 -1.43 -20.71
CA ALA A 32 9.18 -1.04 -19.94
C ALA A 32 8.85 -0.17 -18.71
N GLU A 33 7.74 0.56 -18.71
CA GLU A 33 7.29 1.33 -17.55
C GLU A 33 6.70 0.45 -16.44
N TRP A 34 6.51 -0.85 -16.69
CA TRP A 34 5.95 -1.84 -15.76
C TRP A 34 6.92 -2.96 -15.41
N LEU A 35 8.10 -3.00 -16.02
CA LEU A 35 9.14 -3.98 -15.71
C LEU A 35 10.24 -3.35 -14.85
N TYR A 36 10.64 -4.05 -13.80
CA TYR A 36 11.84 -3.72 -13.03
C TYR A 36 13.08 -3.79 -13.93
N GLU A 37 13.93 -2.76 -13.84
CA GLU A 37 15.16 -2.66 -14.63
C GLU A 37 16.24 -3.64 -14.14
N SER A 38 16.22 -4.01 -12.85
CA SER A 38 17.07 -5.04 -12.27
C SER A 38 16.27 -6.23 -11.76
N ALA A 39 16.80 -7.43 -11.96
CA ALA A 39 16.25 -8.67 -11.41
C ALA A 39 16.55 -8.85 -9.92
N ASP A 40 17.54 -8.12 -9.37
CA ASP A 40 18.00 -8.28 -7.99
C ASP A 40 16.98 -7.78 -6.97
N TRP A 41 16.13 -6.83 -7.38
CA TRP A 41 15.19 -6.12 -6.49
C TRP A 41 13.73 -6.18 -6.96
N ALA A 42 13.38 -7.22 -7.72
CA ALA A 42 12.00 -7.51 -8.06
C ALA A 42 11.25 -8.08 -6.83
N PRO A 43 10.17 -7.45 -6.36
CA PRO A 43 9.46 -7.93 -5.19
C PRO A 43 8.75 -9.26 -5.50
N PRO A 44 8.74 -10.22 -4.57
CA PRO A 44 8.16 -11.54 -4.81
C PRO A 44 6.64 -11.46 -5.00
N GLY A 45 6.13 -12.22 -5.96
CA GLY A 45 4.70 -12.30 -6.31
C GLY A 45 4.19 -11.20 -7.25
N TYR A 46 5.08 -10.43 -7.89
CA TYR A 46 4.72 -9.49 -8.96
C TYR A 46 5.09 -10.05 -10.33
N HIS A 47 4.16 -10.01 -11.28
CA HIS A 47 4.41 -10.39 -12.67
C HIS A 47 3.69 -9.45 -13.63
N VAL A 48 4.22 -9.34 -14.84
CA VAL A 48 3.57 -8.59 -15.93
C VAL A 48 3.16 -9.58 -17.02
N LEU A 49 1.93 -9.47 -17.49
CA LEU A 49 1.37 -10.26 -18.56
C LEU A 49 1.04 -9.32 -19.72
N CYS A 50 1.59 -9.62 -20.89
CA CYS A 50 1.12 -9.08 -22.15
C CYS A 50 0.19 -10.11 -22.80
N ALA A 51 -1.02 -9.70 -23.16
CA ALA A 51 -2.00 -10.54 -23.84
C ALA A 51 -2.40 -9.92 -25.17
N ASP A 52 -2.31 -10.68 -26.26
CA ASP A 52 -2.74 -10.25 -27.59
C ASP A 52 -3.82 -11.21 -28.14
N SER A 53 -5.08 -10.76 -28.11
CA SER A 53 -6.23 -11.55 -28.57
C SER A 53 -6.35 -11.47 -30.09
N GLY A 54 -5.83 -12.50 -30.76
CA GLY A 54 -6.02 -12.72 -32.19
C GLY A 54 -7.32 -13.45 -32.54
N THR A 55 -7.56 -13.66 -33.83
CA THR A 55 -8.70 -14.45 -34.32
C THR A 55 -8.50 -15.94 -34.01
N GLY A 56 -9.11 -16.41 -32.91
CA GLY A 56 -9.20 -17.84 -32.57
C GLY A 56 -8.18 -18.38 -31.56
N SER A 57 -7.19 -17.58 -31.15
CA SER A 57 -6.25 -17.88 -30.04
C SER A 57 -5.70 -16.56 -29.48
N THR A 58 -5.43 -16.53 -28.18
CA THR A 58 -4.73 -15.39 -27.53
C THR A 58 -3.26 -15.76 -27.36
N SER A 59 -2.37 -14.85 -27.76
CA SER A 59 -0.93 -14.97 -27.50
C SER A 59 -0.58 -14.29 -26.17
N PHE A 60 0.29 -14.91 -25.40
CA PHE A 60 0.70 -14.40 -24.09
C PHE A 60 2.22 -14.29 -23.99
N GLU A 61 2.68 -13.19 -23.40
CA GLU A 61 4.03 -13.04 -22.88
C GLU A 61 3.96 -12.72 -21.38
N LEU A 62 4.44 -13.64 -20.55
CA LEU A 62 4.54 -13.46 -19.10
C LEU A 62 5.98 -13.13 -18.71
N PHE A 63 6.16 -12.01 -18.01
CA PHE A 63 7.41 -11.57 -17.41
C PHE A 63 7.37 -11.91 -15.92
N ARG A 64 7.96 -13.05 -15.55
CA ARG A 64 7.94 -13.51 -14.16
C ARG A 64 8.82 -12.64 -13.28
N GLY A 65 8.34 -12.31 -12.08
CA GLY A 65 9.02 -11.34 -11.23
C GLY A 65 8.97 -9.92 -11.80
N GLY A 66 8.18 -9.67 -12.86
CA GLY A 66 8.05 -8.36 -13.47
C GLY A 66 9.36 -7.79 -14.00
N HIS A 67 10.25 -8.61 -14.55
CA HIS A 67 11.47 -8.14 -15.21
C HIS A 67 11.71 -8.88 -16.54
N SER A 68 12.46 -8.27 -17.46
CA SER A 68 12.62 -8.76 -18.83
C SER A 68 13.37 -10.10 -18.93
N GLY A 69 14.21 -10.42 -17.93
CA GLY A 69 15.08 -11.61 -17.94
C GLY A 69 14.37 -12.96 -17.73
N ARG A 70 13.08 -12.98 -17.34
CA ARG A 70 12.32 -14.23 -17.10
C ARG A 70 11.02 -14.27 -17.90
N LYS A 71 11.14 -14.20 -19.22
CA LYS A 71 10.01 -14.23 -20.15
C LYS A 71 9.54 -15.66 -20.47
N VAL A 72 8.23 -15.87 -20.49
CA VAL A 72 7.58 -17.12 -20.91
C VAL A 72 6.50 -16.78 -21.94
N GLN A 73 6.54 -17.38 -23.12
CA GLN A 73 5.57 -17.15 -24.19
C GLN A 73 4.73 -18.41 -24.44
N TRP A 74 3.44 -18.24 -24.74
CA TRP A 74 2.58 -19.31 -25.21
C TRP A 74 1.34 -18.77 -25.92
N ASP A 75 0.78 -19.58 -26.82
CA ASP A 75 -0.54 -19.34 -27.40
C ASP A 75 -1.57 -20.27 -26.74
N SER A 76 -2.78 -19.76 -26.53
CA SER A 76 -3.83 -20.56 -25.90
C SER A 76 -5.22 -20.20 -26.39
N LYS A 77 -6.02 -21.24 -26.65
CA LYS A 77 -7.47 -21.11 -26.78
C LYS A 77 -8.07 -21.07 -25.39
N ILE A 78 -8.33 -19.88 -24.89
CA ILE A 78 -8.94 -19.71 -23.58
C ILE A 78 -10.46 -19.74 -23.70
N SER A 79 -11.06 -20.79 -23.16
CA SER A 79 -12.52 -20.97 -23.13
C SER A 79 -13.18 -20.45 -21.86
N SER A 80 -12.41 -20.19 -20.79
CA SER A 80 -12.91 -19.66 -19.52
C SER A 80 -11.82 -18.98 -18.71
N MET A 81 -12.21 -18.08 -17.80
CA MET A 81 -11.29 -17.49 -16.82
C MET A 81 -10.59 -18.56 -15.98
N SER A 82 -11.30 -19.63 -15.58
CA SER A 82 -10.73 -20.75 -14.83
C SER A 82 -9.58 -21.45 -15.58
N SER A 83 -9.71 -21.62 -16.89
CA SER A 83 -8.63 -22.18 -17.72
C SER A 83 -7.41 -21.25 -17.78
N LEU A 84 -7.63 -19.94 -17.94
CA LEU A 84 -6.55 -18.95 -17.89
C LEU A 84 -5.86 -18.97 -16.53
N ARG A 85 -6.63 -19.02 -15.43
CA ARG A 85 -6.09 -19.05 -14.06
C ARG A 85 -5.09 -20.19 -13.87
N LYS A 86 -5.50 -21.42 -14.20
CA LYS A 86 -4.64 -22.61 -14.10
C LYS A 86 -3.37 -22.50 -14.94
N GLN A 87 -3.48 -21.90 -16.13
CA GLN A 87 -2.31 -21.67 -16.98
C GLN A 87 -1.37 -20.64 -16.37
N LEU A 88 -1.89 -19.52 -15.86
CA LEU A 88 -1.07 -18.50 -15.20
C LEU A 88 -0.37 -19.04 -13.96
N GLU A 89 -1.07 -19.76 -13.09
CA GLU A 89 -0.49 -20.40 -11.90
C GLU A 89 0.70 -21.29 -12.28
N LYS A 90 0.50 -22.17 -13.27
CA LYS A 90 1.56 -23.06 -13.78
C LYS A 90 2.72 -22.27 -14.41
N LYS A 91 2.43 -21.27 -15.24
CA LYS A 91 3.44 -20.53 -16.01
C LYS A 91 4.22 -19.54 -15.16
N ALA A 92 3.59 -18.93 -14.15
CA ALA A 92 4.22 -18.02 -13.21
C ALA A 92 5.04 -18.76 -12.13
N HIS A 93 4.86 -20.08 -11.99
CA HIS A 93 5.40 -20.89 -10.90
C HIS A 93 4.86 -20.41 -9.55
N MET A 94 3.56 -20.16 -9.49
CA MET A 94 2.91 -19.80 -8.23
C MET A 94 2.91 -21.02 -7.32
N GLU A 95 3.44 -20.86 -6.12
CA GLU A 95 3.32 -21.86 -5.09
C GLU A 95 1.84 -22.06 -4.74
N PRO A 96 1.38 -23.31 -4.48
CA PRO A 96 0.05 -23.56 -3.98
C PRO A 96 -0.15 -22.75 -2.69
N GLN A 97 -0.97 -21.71 -2.77
CA GLN A 97 -1.33 -20.96 -1.58
C GLN A 97 -2.16 -21.88 -0.69
N GLU A 98 -1.85 -21.92 0.61
CA GLU A 98 -2.82 -22.42 1.56
C GLU A 98 -4.07 -21.54 1.40
N MET A 99 -5.15 -22.11 0.85
CA MET A 99 -6.34 -21.37 0.37
C MET A 99 -7.03 -20.46 1.41
N TRP A 100 -6.60 -20.55 2.67
CA TRP A 100 -7.14 -19.84 3.82
C TRP A 100 -6.16 -18.83 4.45
N LYS A 101 -4.90 -18.79 4.02
CA LYS A 101 -3.86 -17.90 4.59
C LYS A 101 -3.54 -16.67 3.73
N VAL A 102 -3.96 -16.62 2.47
CA VAL A 102 -3.70 -15.49 1.56
C VAL A 102 -4.92 -15.29 0.64
N LEU A 103 -5.21 -14.03 0.30
CA LEU A 103 -6.23 -13.69 -0.71
C LEU A 103 -5.91 -14.37 -2.05
N PRO A 104 -6.91 -14.81 -2.82
CA PRO A 104 -6.69 -15.25 -4.20
C PRO A 104 -5.92 -14.19 -4.99
N TRP A 105 -5.00 -14.63 -5.84
CA TRP A 105 -4.19 -13.73 -6.65
C TRP A 105 -5.06 -12.79 -7.51
N LEU A 106 -4.53 -11.61 -7.78
CA LEU A 106 -5.18 -10.54 -8.53
C LEU A 106 -4.52 -10.40 -9.90
N LEU A 107 -5.32 -10.50 -10.96
CA LEU A 107 -4.97 -9.99 -12.28
C LEU A 107 -5.71 -8.68 -12.48
N ALA A 108 -4.99 -7.60 -12.80
CA ALA A 108 -5.55 -6.26 -12.97
C ALA A 108 -4.95 -5.56 -14.19
N ASP A 109 -5.66 -4.60 -14.74
CA ASP A 109 -5.10 -3.69 -15.73
C ASP A 109 -4.10 -2.70 -15.11
N THR A 110 -3.46 -1.87 -15.93
CA THR A 110 -2.50 -0.85 -15.46
C THR A 110 -3.14 0.26 -14.59
N SER A 111 -4.47 0.38 -14.58
CA SER A 111 -5.22 1.25 -13.67
C SER A 111 -5.64 0.57 -12.36
N GLY A 112 -5.28 -0.70 -12.18
CA GLY A 112 -5.59 -1.48 -10.99
C GLY A 112 -7.03 -1.94 -10.91
N VAL A 113 -7.74 -1.93 -12.04
CA VAL A 113 -9.07 -2.53 -12.15
C VAL A 113 -8.90 -4.04 -12.33
N PRO A 114 -9.51 -4.88 -11.47
CA PRO A 114 -9.44 -6.33 -11.60
C PRO A 114 -10.01 -6.83 -12.93
N VAL A 115 -9.32 -7.77 -13.58
CA VAL A 115 -9.79 -8.47 -14.77
C VAL A 115 -10.68 -9.63 -14.35
N GLN A 116 -11.98 -9.48 -14.56
CA GLN A 116 -12.99 -10.47 -14.16
C GLN A 116 -13.43 -11.38 -15.31
N ASP A 117 -13.35 -10.89 -16.55
CA ASP A 117 -13.86 -11.55 -17.75
C ASP A 117 -12.79 -11.66 -18.84
N LEU A 118 -12.94 -12.65 -19.72
CA LEU A 118 -12.00 -12.90 -20.82
C LEU A 118 -11.92 -11.75 -21.82
N SER A 119 -13.00 -10.99 -22.00
CA SER A 119 -13.01 -9.83 -22.90
C SER A 119 -12.08 -8.70 -22.45
N ALA A 120 -11.71 -8.68 -21.16
CA ALA A 120 -10.75 -7.74 -20.60
C ALA A 120 -9.32 -8.28 -20.58
N VAL A 121 -9.08 -9.51 -21.06
CA VAL A 121 -7.75 -10.11 -21.17
C VAL A 121 -7.07 -9.64 -22.45
N GLN A 122 -6.61 -8.39 -22.43
CA GLN A 122 -5.93 -7.75 -23.56
C GLN A 122 -4.92 -6.72 -23.06
N GLY A 123 -3.76 -6.66 -23.69
CA GLY A 123 -2.71 -5.68 -23.43
C GLY A 123 -1.89 -5.98 -22.20
N LEU A 124 -1.42 -4.90 -21.55
CA LEU A 124 -0.63 -4.99 -20.32
C LEU A 124 -1.54 -5.22 -19.12
N LEU A 125 -1.33 -6.35 -18.49
CA LEU A 125 -1.98 -6.76 -17.25
C LEU A 125 -0.91 -7.05 -16.20
N LEU A 126 -1.26 -6.84 -14.94
CA LEU A 126 -0.39 -7.06 -13.80
C LEU A 126 -0.97 -8.16 -12.94
N LEU A 127 -0.11 -9.04 -12.47
CA LEU A 127 -0.46 -10.20 -11.68
C LEU A 127 0.22 -10.11 -10.31
N PHE A 128 -0.59 -10.15 -9.27
CA PHE A 128 -0.18 -10.04 -7.87
C PHE A 128 -0.62 -11.29 -7.11
N GLU A 129 0.34 -12.10 -6.67
CA GLU A 129 0.04 -13.37 -6.02
C GLU A 129 -0.77 -13.18 -4.72
N GLY A 130 -0.51 -12.13 -3.95
CA GLY A 130 -1.17 -11.80 -2.67
C GLY A 130 -2.52 -11.10 -2.81
N GLY A 131 -3.08 -11.03 -4.02
CA GLY A 131 -4.46 -10.58 -4.24
C GLY A 131 -4.70 -9.08 -4.10
N ARG A 132 -3.66 -8.28 -3.91
CA ARG A 132 -3.76 -6.81 -3.76
C ARG A 132 -2.87 -6.07 -4.72
N TRP A 133 -3.37 -4.90 -5.12
CA TRP A 133 -2.61 -3.99 -5.95
C TRP A 133 -1.39 -3.47 -5.19
N VAL A 134 -0.23 -3.57 -5.84
CA VAL A 134 1.02 -2.98 -5.38
C VAL A 134 1.62 -2.19 -6.53
N TRP A 135 1.98 -0.93 -6.31
CA TRP A 135 2.61 -0.12 -7.34
C TRP A 135 4.03 -0.63 -7.65
N PRO A 136 4.39 -0.93 -8.91
CA PRO A 136 5.76 -1.31 -9.20
C PRO A 136 6.71 -0.12 -9.08
N GLY A 137 7.87 -0.35 -8.46
CA GLY A 137 8.91 0.65 -8.24
C GLY A 137 9.79 0.90 -9.47
N ILE A 138 9.94 -0.09 -10.34
CA ILE A 138 10.74 -0.07 -11.59
C ILE A 138 12.25 0.10 -11.33
N ARG A 139 12.64 1.26 -10.81
CA ARG A 139 13.96 1.60 -10.29
C ARG A 139 13.86 2.75 -9.29
N GLU A 140 14.87 2.94 -8.46
CA GLU A 140 14.93 4.12 -7.59
C GLU A 140 14.83 5.43 -8.39
N GLY A 141 14.06 6.38 -7.85
CA GLY A 141 13.80 7.66 -8.48
C GLY A 141 12.88 7.61 -9.71
N PHE A 142 12.38 6.44 -10.13
CA PHE A 142 11.34 6.34 -11.15
C PHE A 142 10.11 7.13 -10.71
N GLN A 143 9.50 7.85 -11.66
CA GLN A 143 8.37 8.71 -11.39
C GLN A 143 7.19 8.34 -12.27
N ARG A 144 6.01 8.27 -11.66
CA ARG A 144 4.76 8.04 -12.37
C ARG A 144 3.69 9.00 -11.91
N ARG A 145 3.03 9.63 -12.87
CA ARG A 145 1.83 10.42 -12.62
C ARG A 145 0.62 9.50 -12.45
N VAL A 146 -0.14 9.69 -11.38
CA VAL A 146 -1.32 8.90 -11.04
C VAL A 146 -2.49 9.85 -10.80
N ALA A 147 -3.60 9.59 -11.50
CA ALA A 147 -4.86 10.25 -11.24
C ALA A 147 -5.56 9.57 -10.05
N LEU A 148 -5.91 10.36 -9.04
CA LEU A 148 -6.69 9.95 -7.88
C LEU A 148 -8.12 10.45 -8.08
N PRO A 149 -9.10 9.55 -8.32
CA PRO A 149 -10.50 9.93 -8.31
C PRO A 149 -10.90 10.29 -6.88
N THR A 150 -11.09 11.58 -6.60
CA THR A 150 -11.59 12.06 -5.30
C THR A 150 -13.00 12.63 -5.46
N ALA A 151 -13.74 12.78 -4.35
CA ALA A 151 -15.09 13.33 -4.40
C ALA A 151 -15.08 14.79 -4.86
N GLY A 152 -15.32 15.02 -6.16
CA GLY A 152 -15.56 16.33 -6.76
C GLY A 152 -14.47 16.84 -7.72
N GLU A 153 -13.22 16.35 -7.60
CA GLU A 153 -12.12 16.73 -8.50
C GLU A 153 -11.13 15.56 -8.69
N GLU A 154 -10.53 15.46 -9.88
CA GLU A 154 -9.42 14.55 -10.14
C GLU A 154 -8.11 15.18 -9.64
N MET A 155 -7.50 14.59 -8.61
CA MET A 155 -6.18 15.03 -8.14
C MET A 155 -5.11 14.20 -8.83
N ASN A 156 -4.16 14.87 -9.48
CA ASN A 156 -3.00 14.21 -10.05
C ASN A 156 -1.82 14.28 -9.09
N VAL A 157 -1.25 13.14 -8.74
CA VAL A 157 -0.05 13.03 -7.92
C VAL A 157 1.10 12.41 -8.70
N THR A 158 2.33 12.67 -8.27
CA THR A 158 3.51 11.97 -8.78
C THR A 158 4.06 11.06 -7.71
N LEU A 159 4.06 9.75 -7.98
CA LEU A 159 4.72 8.76 -7.15
C LEU A 159 6.19 8.70 -7.58
N LYS A 160 7.11 9.01 -6.67
CA LYS A 160 8.55 8.84 -6.89
C LYS A 160 9.06 7.68 -6.05
N ALA A 161 9.53 6.62 -6.69
CA ALA A 161 10.14 5.48 -6.00
C ALA A 161 11.34 5.95 -5.17
N LEU A 162 11.33 5.66 -3.88
CA LEU A 162 12.42 5.96 -2.96
C LEU A 162 13.34 4.75 -2.82
N THR A 163 12.76 3.59 -2.49
CA THR A 163 13.43 2.29 -2.40
C THR A 163 12.60 1.24 -3.14
N LEU A 164 13.25 0.18 -3.62
CA LEU A 164 12.59 -0.99 -4.19
C LEU A 164 12.34 -2.07 -3.14
N ASP A 165 13.17 -2.12 -2.09
CA ASP A 165 12.99 -2.98 -0.92
C ASP A 165 13.40 -2.23 0.38
N PRO A 166 12.44 -1.86 1.25
CA PRO A 166 11.01 -2.05 1.07
C PRO A 166 10.54 -1.23 -0.12
N LEU A 167 9.48 -1.66 -0.78
CA LEU A 167 8.92 -0.86 -1.85
C LEU A 167 8.29 0.40 -1.25
N SER A 168 8.85 1.56 -1.58
CA SER A 168 8.41 2.84 -1.01
C SER A 168 8.41 3.98 -2.02
N PHE A 169 7.52 4.94 -1.79
CA PHE A 169 7.29 6.08 -2.65
C PHE A 169 7.15 7.36 -1.85
N THR A 170 7.68 8.45 -2.39
CA THR A 170 7.36 9.81 -1.92
C THR A 170 6.36 10.46 -2.85
N ILE A 171 5.43 11.19 -2.27
CA ILE A 171 4.42 11.99 -2.96
C ILE A 171 4.47 13.39 -2.38
N GLU A 172 4.74 14.39 -3.21
CA GLU A 172 4.73 15.80 -2.81
C GLU A 172 3.32 16.39 -2.96
N ASP A 173 3.03 17.42 -2.16
CA ASP A 173 1.80 18.22 -2.25
C ASP A 173 0.50 17.39 -2.18
N PHE A 174 0.49 16.32 -1.36
CA PHE A 174 -0.65 15.41 -1.16
C PHE A 174 -1.85 16.09 -0.47
N PHE A 175 -1.57 17.12 0.32
CA PHE A 175 -2.54 18.01 0.95
C PHE A 175 -1.89 19.38 1.17
N ASP A 176 -2.72 20.41 1.27
CA ASP A 176 -2.23 21.77 1.39
C ASP A 176 -1.87 22.16 2.84
N LYS A 177 -1.23 23.33 2.96
CA LYS A 177 -0.82 23.93 4.24
C LYS A 177 -2.01 24.10 5.21
N ALA A 178 -3.16 24.54 4.71
CA ALA A 178 -4.31 24.86 5.54
C ALA A 178 -4.99 23.60 6.09
N SER A 179 -5.09 22.54 5.28
CA SER A 179 -5.51 21.20 5.69
C SER A 179 -4.60 20.66 6.79
N ALA A 180 -3.28 20.79 6.65
CA ALA A 180 -2.32 20.37 7.67
C ALA A 180 -2.55 21.09 9.02
N GLU A 181 -2.75 22.40 8.99
CA GLU A 181 -2.98 23.22 10.18
C GLU A 181 -4.31 22.86 10.87
N ARG A 182 -5.37 22.58 10.10
CA ARG A 182 -6.67 22.14 10.63
C ARG A 182 -6.58 20.75 11.26
N MET A 183 -5.91 19.79 10.63
CA MET A 183 -5.68 18.45 11.20
C MET A 183 -4.85 18.51 12.49
N ILE A 184 -3.78 19.32 12.53
CA ILE A 184 -3.00 19.54 13.76
C ILE A 184 -3.87 20.15 14.86
N LYS A 185 -4.74 21.12 14.53
CA LYS A 185 -5.64 21.76 15.51
C LYS A 185 -6.60 20.76 16.14
N LEU A 186 -7.13 19.81 15.36
CA LEU A 186 -8.00 18.74 15.85
C LEU A 186 -7.26 17.77 16.78
N ALA A 187 -6.01 17.44 16.46
CA ALA A 187 -5.22 16.49 17.24
C ALA A 187 -4.75 17.05 18.59
N LYS A 188 -4.29 18.31 18.62
CA LYS A 188 -3.64 18.94 19.79
C LYS A 188 -4.32 18.71 21.14
N PRO A 189 -5.64 18.92 21.32
CA PRO A 189 -6.27 18.76 22.64
C PRO A 189 -6.41 17.30 23.08
N LYS A 190 -6.20 16.33 22.18
CA LYS A 190 -6.36 14.88 22.45
C LYS A 190 -5.02 14.15 22.59
N LEU A 191 -3.89 14.85 22.48
CA LEU A 191 -2.56 14.24 22.52
C LEU A 191 -2.22 13.73 23.92
N ARG A 192 -1.72 12.51 23.99
CA ARG A 192 -1.18 11.86 25.20
C ARG A 192 0.21 11.28 24.91
N PRO A 193 1.07 11.01 25.92
CA PRO A 193 2.29 10.25 25.71
C PRO A 193 1.99 8.92 25.01
N ALA A 194 2.81 8.53 24.04
CA ALA A 194 2.58 7.31 23.28
C ALA A 194 2.93 6.05 24.08
N GLU A 195 2.09 5.04 23.94
CA GLU A 195 2.30 3.72 24.57
C GLU A 195 3.18 2.84 23.66
N ILE A 196 4.00 1.99 24.28
CA ILE A 196 4.76 0.94 23.59
C ILE A 196 3.79 -0.19 23.26
N MET A 197 3.72 -0.59 21.99
CA MET A 197 2.86 -1.70 21.55
C MET A 197 3.60 -3.03 21.66
N THR A 198 2.89 -4.17 21.67
CA THR A 198 3.49 -5.52 21.75
C THR A 198 4.58 -5.77 20.71
N GLN A 199 4.31 -5.41 19.45
CA GLN A 199 5.28 -5.51 18.34
C GLN A 199 6.50 -4.59 18.50
N ASP A 200 6.40 -3.55 19.32
CA ASP A 200 7.49 -2.61 19.59
C ASP A 200 8.37 -3.13 20.74
N SER A 201 7.81 -3.91 21.67
CA SER A 201 8.49 -4.40 22.88
C SER A 201 9.14 -5.77 22.74
N GLN A 202 8.61 -6.65 21.88
CA GLN A 202 9.06 -8.05 21.75
C GLN A 202 10.26 -8.22 20.80
N LYS A 203 10.75 -7.14 20.18
CA LYS A 203 11.93 -7.21 19.31
C LYS A 203 13.19 -7.27 20.16
N GLU A 204 14.06 -8.23 19.84
CA GLU A 204 15.37 -8.40 20.48
C GLU A 204 16.09 -7.05 20.65
N ASN A 205 16.73 -6.86 21.80
CA ASN A 205 17.51 -5.68 22.21
C ASN A 205 16.72 -4.46 22.70
N VAL A 206 15.37 -4.40 22.64
CA VAL A 206 14.63 -3.23 23.17
C VAL A 206 14.85 -3.04 24.68
N GLU A 207 14.85 -4.12 25.45
CA GLU A 207 15.12 -4.10 26.89
C GLU A 207 16.63 -3.86 27.20
N ASP A 208 17.52 -4.40 26.37
CA ASP A 208 18.98 -4.31 26.56
C ASP A 208 19.56 -2.90 26.27
N LEU A 209 18.85 -2.10 25.47
CA LEU A 209 19.29 -0.75 25.12
C LEU A 209 19.21 0.25 26.28
N GLY A 210 18.43 -0.05 27.34
CA GLY A 210 18.30 0.81 28.52
C GLY A 210 17.77 2.23 28.23
N VAL A 211 17.12 2.43 27.08
CA VAL A 211 16.58 3.73 26.63
C VAL A 211 15.13 3.58 26.16
N GLU A 212 14.34 4.65 26.35
CA GLU A 212 12.96 4.70 25.87
C GLU A 212 12.92 4.66 24.34
N VAL A 213 12.57 3.51 23.75
CA VAL A 213 12.51 3.34 22.29
C VAL A 213 11.42 4.19 21.63
N ARG A 214 10.48 4.73 22.41
CA ARG A 214 9.38 5.53 21.91
C ARG A 214 9.05 6.65 22.86
N THR A 215 9.24 7.89 22.40
CA THR A 215 9.14 9.08 23.25
C THR A 215 8.16 10.12 22.71
N CYS A 216 7.41 9.81 21.65
CA CYS A 216 6.47 10.75 21.03
C CYS A 216 5.14 10.86 21.78
N TRP A 217 4.36 11.87 21.40
CA TRP A 217 2.96 11.98 21.76
C TRP A 217 2.08 11.44 20.65
N GLU A 218 0.91 10.92 21.00
CA GLU A 218 -0.05 10.40 20.04
C GLU A 218 -1.49 10.76 20.35
N THR A 219 -2.34 10.65 19.33
CA THR A 219 -3.79 10.57 19.48
C THR A 219 -4.38 9.86 18.27
N TRP A 220 -5.65 9.52 18.36
CA TRP A 220 -6.41 8.92 17.26
C TRP A 220 -7.47 9.91 16.75
N LEU A 221 -7.54 10.04 15.44
CA LEU A 221 -8.59 10.78 14.74
C LEU A 221 -9.29 9.84 13.76
N SER A 222 -10.57 10.07 13.54
CA SER A 222 -11.33 9.36 12.51
C SER A 222 -11.54 10.27 11.30
N PRO A 223 -11.69 9.74 10.07
CA PRO A 223 -12.15 10.53 8.92
C PRO A 223 -13.42 11.36 9.20
N LYS A 224 -14.26 10.89 10.14
CA LYS A 224 -15.49 11.57 10.59
C LYS A 224 -15.24 12.84 11.41
N ASP A 225 -14.02 13.04 11.94
CA ASP A 225 -13.68 14.20 12.77
C ASP A 225 -13.54 15.50 11.95
N GLY A 226 -13.46 15.43 10.62
CA GLY A 226 -13.43 16.63 9.78
C GLY A 226 -13.19 16.37 8.29
N PRO A 227 -13.53 17.34 7.43
CA PRO A 227 -13.47 17.19 5.98
C PRO A 227 -12.06 16.95 5.44
N ASP A 228 -11.01 17.52 6.06
CA ASP A 228 -9.63 17.26 5.64
C ASP A 228 -9.22 15.80 5.88
N LEU A 229 -9.70 15.21 6.99
CA LEU A 229 -9.42 13.82 7.35
C LEU A 229 -10.14 12.88 6.39
N GLU A 230 -11.41 13.14 6.08
CA GLU A 230 -12.15 12.41 5.04
C GLU A 230 -11.48 12.51 3.66
N ASN A 231 -11.03 13.70 3.27
CA ASN A 231 -10.36 13.92 2.00
C ASN A 231 -9.05 13.13 1.90
N VAL A 232 -8.21 13.13 2.94
CA VAL A 232 -6.97 12.32 2.92
C VAL A 232 -7.26 10.83 3.02
N ALA A 233 -8.35 10.40 3.66
CA ALA A 233 -8.81 9.00 3.65
C ALA A 233 -9.11 8.54 2.21
N GLN A 234 -9.95 9.29 1.50
CA GLN A 234 -10.36 9.00 0.14
C GLN A 234 -9.16 9.03 -0.83
N ARG A 235 -8.31 10.06 -0.72
CA ARG A 235 -7.06 10.14 -1.52
C ARG A 235 -6.14 8.97 -1.25
N SER A 236 -5.98 8.59 0.02
CA SER A 236 -5.15 7.44 0.40
C SER A 236 -5.70 6.14 -0.18
N ALA A 237 -7.02 5.90 -0.09
CA ALA A 237 -7.66 4.71 -0.64
C ALA A 237 -7.51 4.62 -2.17
N ALA A 238 -7.72 5.74 -2.86
CA ALA A 238 -7.50 5.86 -4.30
C ALA A 238 -6.02 5.65 -4.69
N LEU A 239 -5.08 6.18 -3.89
CA LEU A 239 -3.65 6.05 -4.10
C LEU A 239 -3.22 4.59 -4.00
N VAL A 240 -3.60 3.89 -2.92
CA VAL A 240 -3.19 2.49 -2.72
C VAL A 240 -4.01 1.49 -3.55
N ARG A 241 -5.15 1.92 -4.11
CA ARG A 241 -6.12 1.10 -4.86
C ARG A 241 -6.70 -0.04 -4.02
N VAL A 242 -6.98 0.25 -2.76
CA VAL A 242 -7.57 -0.67 -1.79
C VAL A 242 -8.82 0.00 -1.18
N PRO A 243 -9.93 -0.73 -1.02
CA PRO A 243 -11.17 -0.17 -0.46
C PRO A 243 -10.97 0.53 0.90
N ARG A 244 -11.69 1.63 1.11
CA ARG A 244 -11.59 2.49 2.31
C ARG A 244 -11.97 1.73 3.58
N GLU A 245 -12.79 0.70 3.49
CA GLU A 245 -13.22 -0.17 4.60
C GLU A 245 -12.06 -0.94 5.24
N LEU A 246 -10.93 -1.03 4.54
CA LEU A 246 -9.70 -1.67 5.03
C LEU A 246 -8.76 -0.68 5.74
N GLN A 247 -9.06 0.62 5.70
CA GLN A 247 -8.28 1.63 6.40
C GLN A 247 -8.69 1.70 7.85
N ALA A 248 -7.69 1.80 8.73
CA ALA A 248 -7.91 2.08 10.14
C ALA A 248 -8.15 3.58 10.37
N ASP A 249 -8.59 3.91 11.58
CA ASP A 249 -8.52 5.29 12.07
C ASP A 249 -7.07 5.78 12.12
N PHE A 250 -6.92 7.09 12.14
CA PHE A 250 -5.67 7.77 11.90
C PHE A 250 -4.91 7.99 13.19
N ARG A 251 -3.68 7.47 13.27
CA ARG A 251 -2.78 7.79 14.38
C ARG A 251 -2.02 9.05 14.08
N VAL A 252 -2.27 10.10 14.85
CA VAL A 252 -1.53 11.36 14.76
C VAL A 252 -0.39 11.30 15.76
N LEU A 253 0.83 11.57 15.31
CA LEU A 253 2.02 11.58 16.15
C LEU A 253 2.61 12.99 16.23
N ARG A 254 3.14 13.35 17.41
CA ARG A 254 3.86 14.61 17.65
C ARG A 254 5.21 14.31 18.31
N TYR A 255 6.28 14.88 17.74
CA TYR A 255 7.64 14.79 18.27
C TYR A 255 8.19 16.19 18.53
N GLU A 256 8.53 16.47 19.78
CA GLU A 256 9.32 17.61 20.23
C GLU A 256 10.82 17.38 19.99
N PRO A 257 11.67 18.43 20.06
CA PRO A 257 13.11 18.25 20.06
C PRO A 257 13.55 17.22 21.10
N GLY A 258 14.36 16.25 20.69
CA GLY A 258 14.80 15.13 21.51
C GLY A 258 14.00 13.85 21.33
N GLN A 259 12.73 13.95 20.91
CA GLN A 259 11.85 12.78 20.76
C GLN A 259 12.13 12.01 19.45
N HIS A 260 11.85 10.71 19.50
CA HIS A 260 12.17 9.73 18.47
C HIS A 260 11.25 8.50 18.58
N PHE A 261 11.36 7.59 17.61
CA PHE A 261 10.78 6.25 17.67
C PHE A 261 11.75 5.27 17.01
N GLY A 262 12.14 4.24 17.75
CA GLY A 262 13.02 3.18 17.28
C GLY A 262 12.45 2.43 16.08
N ALA A 263 13.35 1.74 15.38
CA ALA A 263 13.03 0.90 14.25
C ALA A 263 12.04 -0.22 14.64
N HIS A 264 10.92 -0.30 13.92
CA HIS A 264 9.86 -1.28 14.14
C HIS A 264 9.23 -1.68 12.79
N THR A 265 8.36 -2.69 12.81
CA THR A 265 7.52 -3.04 11.65
C THR A 265 6.09 -2.63 11.95
N ASP A 266 5.34 -2.28 10.92
CA ASP A 266 3.90 -2.01 11.06
C ASP A 266 3.08 -3.30 11.09
N TYR A 267 3.51 -4.32 10.34
CA TYR A 267 2.85 -5.61 10.28
C TYR A 267 3.12 -6.43 11.56
N TYR A 268 2.22 -7.36 11.86
CA TYR A 268 2.33 -8.26 13.01
C TYR A 268 2.98 -9.59 12.63
N GLU A 269 3.92 -10.07 13.45
CA GLU A 269 4.43 -11.45 13.38
C GLU A 269 3.68 -12.32 14.39
N PRO A 270 3.18 -13.51 14.03
CA PRO A 270 2.46 -14.38 14.97
C PRO A 270 3.22 -14.63 16.29
N GLU A 271 4.54 -14.73 16.23
CA GLU A 271 5.41 -15.01 17.37
C GLU A 271 5.32 -13.93 18.46
N ASP A 272 5.07 -12.67 18.09
CA ASP A 272 4.95 -11.55 19.04
C ASP A 272 3.60 -11.54 19.80
N PHE A 273 2.60 -12.26 19.29
CA PHE A 273 1.20 -12.16 19.74
C PHE A 273 0.66 -13.45 20.35
N GLN A 274 1.52 -14.34 20.87
CA GLN A 274 1.12 -15.63 21.46
C GLN A 274 0.04 -15.49 22.56
N GLU A 275 0.06 -14.39 23.31
CA GLU A 275 -0.89 -14.07 24.38
C GLU A 275 -2.13 -13.27 23.91
N GLN A 276 -2.32 -13.09 22.60
CA GLN A 276 -3.42 -12.33 21.99
C GLN A 276 -4.16 -13.17 20.94
N PRO A 277 -5.04 -14.10 21.37
CA PRO A 277 -5.66 -15.08 20.48
C PRO A 277 -6.50 -14.46 19.36
N GLU A 278 -7.11 -13.29 19.58
CA GLU A 278 -7.86 -12.57 18.55
C GLU A 278 -6.95 -12.09 17.41
N VAL A 279 -5.75 -11.58 17.75
CA VAL A 279 -4.75 -11.13 16.76
C VAL A 279 -4.19 -12.33 16.02
N LEU A 280 -3.85 -13.41 16.72
CA LEU A 280 -3.40 -14.65 16.09
C LEU A 280 -4.44 -15.21 15.12
N ASN A 281 -5.72 -15.19 15.47
CA ASN A 281 -6.79 -15.62 14.58
C ASN A 281 -6.83 -14.76 13.31
N GLU A 282 -6.70 -13.44 13.41
CA GLU A 282 -6.60 -12.59 12.23
C GLU A 282 -5.38 -12.94 11.35
N LEU A 283 -4.21 -13.15 11.95
CA LEU A 283 -2.97 -13.50 11.24
C LEU A 283 -3.05 -14.89 10.59
N GLN A 284 -3.65 -15.87 11.26
CA GLN A 284 -3.90 -17.21 10.72
C GLN A 284 -4.84 -17.18 9.52
N ASN A 285 -5.77 -16.22 9.48
CA ASN A 285 -6.61 -15.94 8.32
C ASN A 285 -5.91 -15.06 7.27
N GLY A 286 -4.63 -14.75 7.46
CA GLY A 286 -3.81 -13.96 6.53
C GLY A 286 -3.99 -12.46 6.62
N ARG A 287 -4.69 -11.94 7.62
CA ARG A 287 -5.00 -10.51 7.74
C ARG A 287 -3.85 -9.78 8.41
N ASN A 288 -3.26 -8.81 7.71
CA ASN A 288 -2.16 -8.00 8.23
C ASN A 288 -2.13 -6.61 7.54
N TRP A 289 -1.30 -5.71 8.06
CA TRP A 289 -1.11 -4.39 7.47
C TRP A 289 -0.36 -4.50 6.14
N LEU A 290 -0.99 -4.09 5.04
CA LEU A 290 -0.41 -4.15 3.69
C LEU A 290 0.52 -2.98 3.42
N VAL A 291 0.02 -1.77 3.69
CA VAL A 291 0.62 -0.52 3.24
C VAL A 291 0.30 0.60 4.22
N THR A 292 1.31 1.44 4.44
CA THR A 292 1.22 2.62 5.28
C THR A 292 1.36 3.87 4.42
N VAL A 293 0.39 4.77 4.53
CA VAL A 293 0.48 6.13 3.98
C VAL A 293 0.74 7.08 5.14
N TYR A 294 1.99 7.54 5.24
CA TYR A 294 2.51 8.38 6.31
C TYR A 294 2.56 9.85 5.86
N LEU A 295 1.69 10.68 6.43
CA LEU A 295 1.55 12.09 6.08
C LEU A 295 2.43 12.97 6.98
N TYR A 296 3.22 13.86 6.40
CA TYR A 296 3.96 14.86 7.16
C TYR A 296 3.14 16.15 7.27
N LEU A 297 2.58 16.45 8.44
CA LEU A 297 1.77 17.65 8.67
C LEU A 297 2.62 18.92 8.92
N SER A 298 3.91 18.74 9.24
CA SER A 298 4.84 19.84 9.51
C SER A 298 6.19 19.64 8.83
N THR A 299 6.85 20.73 8.47
CA THR A 299 8.26 20.71 8.05
C THR A 299 9.15 20.80 9.30
N VAL A 300 10.13 19.90 9.40
CA VAL A 300 11.09 19.87 10.51
C VAL A 300 12.40 20.50 10.04
N ALA A 301 12.98 21.39 10.85
CA ALA A 301 14.17 22.13 10.45
C ALA A 301 15.46 21.29 10.49
N LYS A 302 15.58 20.39 11.48
CA LYS A 302 16.71 19.45 11.61
C LYS A 302 16.28 18.16 12.33
N GLY A 303 16.80 17.01 11.88
CA GLY A 303 16.43 15.69 12.38
C GLY A 303 15.03 15.24 11.94
N GLY A 304 14.45 14.27 12.64
CA GLY A 304 13.04 13.86 12.46
C GLY A 304 12.72 13.00 11.24
N ALA A 305 13.72 12.57 10.47
CA ALA A 305 13.52 11.76 9.26
C ALA A 305 12.82 10.43 9.59
N THR A 306 12.05 9.90 8.63
CA THR A 306 11.63 8.50 8.65
C THR A 306 12.67 7.70 7.88
N TYR A 307 13.25 6.66 8.47
CA TYR A 307 14.35 5.91 7.88
C TYR A 307 14.06 4.41 7.85
N PHE A 308 14.72 3.68 6.95
CA PHE A 308 14.52 2.25 6.72
C PHE A 308 15.83 1.47 6.89
N PRO A 309 16.20 1.03 8.12
CA PRO A 309 17.51 0.46 8.42
C PRO A 309 17.78 -0.87 7.73
N SER A 310 16.75 -1.69 7.53
CA SER A 310 16.88 -3.02 6.93
C SER A 310 16.57 -3.04 5.44
N SER A 311 16.58 -1.87 4.77
CA SER A 311 16.39 -1.81 3.32
C SER A 311 17.33 -2.78 2.60
N TYR A 312 16.83 -3.43 1.56
CA TYR A 312 17.63 -4.34 0.74
C TYR A 312 18.18 -5.55 1.51
N GLY A 313 17.40 -6.09 2.46
CA GLY A 313 17.82 -7.23 3.29
C GLY A 313 19.00 -6.92 4.22
N GLY A 314 19.21 -5.64 4.54
CA GLY A 314 20.20 -5.22 5.52
C GLY A 314 19.94 -5.88 6.89
N PRO A 315 20.98 -6.06 7.72
CA PRO A 315 20.82 -6.67 9.03
C PRO A 315 19.83 -5.87 9.89
N LEU A 316 19.23 -6.53 10.87
CA LEU A 316 18.51 -5.81 11.92
C LEU A 316 19.46 -4.81 12.58
N PRO A 317 19.02 -3.56 12.84
CA PRO A 317 19.86 -2.57 13.47
C PRO A 317 20.20 -3.02 14.90
N SER A 318 21.49 -3.07 15.22
CA SER A 318 21.94 -3.34 16.60
C SER A 318 21.57 -2.21 17.57
N ASP A 319 21.33 -1.00 17.03
CA ASP A 319 20.76 0.13 17.74
C ASP A 319 19.56 0.63 16.94
N VAL A 320 18.35 0.34 17.43
CA VAL A 320 17.08 0.72 16.79
C VAL A 320 16.85 2.25 16.77
N LEU A 321 17.68 3.05 17.45
CA LEU A 321 17.63 4.51 17.39
C LEU A 321 18.57 5.11 16.36
N LYS A 322 19.47 4.30 15.79
CA LYS A 322 20.46 4.76 14.83
C LYS A 322 19.82 5.04 13.46
N CYS A 323 19.76 6.32 13.12
CA CYS A 323 19.15 6.83 11.89
C CYS A 323 20.03 6.56 10.65
N GLU A 324 20.13 5.31 10.20
CA GLU A 324 20.93 4.89 9.05
C GLU A 324 20.10 4.15 7.99
N GLY A 325 20.49 4.32 6.72
CA GLY A 325 19.75 3.78 5.57
C GLY A 325 18.94 4.84 4.82
N PRO A 326 18.16 4.43 3.80
CA PRO A 326 17.29 5.32 3.05
C PRO A 326 16.33 6.06 3.98
N ALA A 327 16.20 7.38 3.79
CA ALA A 327 15.44 8.23 4.70
C ALA A 327 14.70 9.38 4.01
N VAL A 328 13.56 9.75 4.58
CA VAL A 328 12.70 10.84 4.12
C VAL A 328 12.63 11.93 5.18
N LYS A 329 13.03 13.14 4.79
CA LYS A 329 12.91 14.32 5.65
C LYS A 329 11.45 14.76 5.77
N PRO A 330 10.98 15.20 6.96
CA PRO A 330 9.64 15.72 7.12
C PRO A 330 9.48 17.05 6.38
N ARG A 331 8.60 17.07 5.38
CA ARG A 331 8.17 18.28 4.69
C ARG A 331 6.66 18.30 4.71
N ARG A 332 6.06 19.39 5.18
CA ARG A 332 4.61 19.52 5.21
C ARG A 332 4.00 19.29 3.83
N GLY A 333 2.93 18.51 3.77
CA GLY A 333 2.22 18.18 2.54
C GLY A 333 2.81 16.97 1.80
N ARG A 334 3.99 16.48 2.21
CA ARG A 334 4.56 15.23 1.71
C ARG A 334 3.82 14.05 2.32
N ALA A 335 3.60 13.02 1.51
CA ALA A 335 3.27 11.67 1.96
C ALA A 335 4.43 10.72 1.63
N LEU A 336 4.66 9.76 2.52
CA LEU A 336 5.50 8.59 2.30
C LEU A 336 4.58 7.38 2.29
N MET A 337 4.57 6.63 1.19
CA MET A 337 3.83 5.37 1.06
C MET A 337 4.83 4.23 1.02
N PHE A 338 4.70 3.25 1.90
CA PHE A 338 5.57 2.05 1.89
C PHE A 338 4.76 0.80 2.19
N TYR A 339 5.16 -0.31 1.56
CA TYR A 339 4.49 -1.60 1.69
C TYR A 339 5.16 -2.45 2.77
N SER A 340 4.35 -2.90 3.74
CA SER A 340 4.74 -3.80 4.81
C SER A 340 4.71 -5.26 4.37
N LEU A 341 3.91 -5.58 3.35
CA LEU A 341 3.86 -6.90 2.72
C LEU A 341 4.36 -6.83 1.28
N HIS A 342 5.01 -7.89 0.84
CA HIS A 342 5.33 -8.10 -0.56
C HIS A 342 4.05 -8.35 -1.41
N PRO A 343 4.14 -8.23 -2.74
CA PRO A 343 3.05 -8.57 -3.67
C PRO A 343 2.49 -9.99 -3.52
N ASN A 344 3.24 -10.95 -2.98
CA ASN A 344 2.75 -12.30 -2.62
C ASN A 344 2.00 -12.38 -1.28
N GLY A 345 1.86 -11.25 -0.56
CA GLY A 345 1.17 -11.16 0.72
C GLY A 345 2.02 -11.51 1.95
N ARG A 346 3.30 -11.88 1.78
CA ARG A 346 4.20 -12.18 2.90
C ARG A 346 4.75 -10.91 3.53
N PRO A 347 5.01 -10.90 4.85
CA PRO A 347 5.72 -9.81 5.51
C PRO A 347 7.06 -9.48 4.85
N ASN A 348 7.40 -8.18 4.83
CA ASN A 348 8.66 -7.68 4.33
C ASN A 348 9.46 -7.03 5.46
N LEU A 349 10.49 -7.72 5.95
CA LEU A 349 11.34 -7.19 7.03
C LEU A 349 12.08 -5.89 6.63
N SER A 350 12.39 -5.71 5.35
CA SER A 350 12.99 -4.46 4.86
C SER A 350 12.09 -3.25 5.12
N SER A 351 10.77 -3.46 5.34
CA SER A 351 9.83 -2.40 5.74
C SER A 351 10.01 -1.89 7.17
N MET A 352 10.95 -2.48 7.93
CA MET A 352 11.37 -1.94 9.21
C MET A 352 11.73 -0.46 9.05
N HIS A 353 11.17 0.37 9.92
CA HIS A 353 11.34 1.81 9.84
C HIS A 353 11.27 2.46 11.22
N GLY A 354 11.86 3.64 11.34
CA GLY A 354 11.81 4.42 12.58
C GLY A 354 11.71 5.91 12.32
N ALA A 355 11.52 6.68 13.39
CA ALA A 355 11.57 8.14 13.38
C ALA A 355 12.85 8.61 14.07
N CYS A 356 13.78 9.14 13.28
CA CYS A 356 15.01 9.73 13.78
C CYS A 356 14.71 10.88 14.76
N LYS A 357 15.62 11.07 15.72
CA LYS A 357 15.54 12.14 16.71
C LYS A 357 15.28 13.50 16.06
N VAL A 358 14.27 14.22 16.55
CA VAL A 358 14.05 15.61 16.14
C VAL A 358 15.10 16.48 16.82
N GLU A 359 15.84 17.27 16.06
CA GLU A 359 16.86 18.16 16.61
C GLU A 359 16.37 19.60 16.69
N LYS A 360 15.61 20.06 15.69
CA LYS A 360 15.08 21.43 15.65
C LYS A 360 13.71 21.48 14.97
N GLY A 361 12.73 22.05 15.68
CA GLY A 361 11.33 22.15 15.26
C GLY A 361 10.45 21.12 15.97
N VAL A 362 9.19 21.00 15.51
CA VAL A 362 8.23 20.01 16.02
C VAL A 362 7.70 19.22 14.82
N LYS A 363 7.74 17.89 14.90
CA LYS A 363 7.23 16.98 13.87
C LYS A 363 5.79 16.60 14.20
N TYR A 364 4.86 16.79 13.28
CA TYR A 364 3.51 16.24 13.32
C TYR A 364 3.30 15.34 12.10
N THR A 365 2.75 14.15 12.32
CA THR A 365 2.47 13.18 11.25
C THR A 365 1.15 12.47 11.46
N ILE A 366 0.63 11.86 10.39
CA ILE A 366 -0.51 10.93 10.44
C ILE A 366 -0.10 9.60 9.81
N ASN A 367 -0.34 8.50 10.49
CA ASN A 367 -0.30 7.15 9.91
C ASN A 367 -1.70 6.78 9.43
N ILE A 368 -1.82 6.43 8.15
CA ILE A 368 -3.01 5.80 7.60
C ILE A 368 -2.62 4.38 7.20
N TRP A 369 -2.96 3.42 8.05
CA TRP A 369 -2.72 2.01 7.78
C TRP A 369 -3.88 1.38 7.02
N THR A 370 -3.55 0.51 6.07
CA THR A 370 -4.53 -0.24 5.28
C THR A 370 -4.25 -1.74 5.41
N PHE A 371 -5.23 -2.50 5.88
CA PHE A 371 -5.14 -3.96 5.93
C PHE A 371 -5.20 -4.55 4.52
N ASN A 372 -4.58 -5.72 4.33
CA ASN A 372 -4.74 -6.48 3.11
C ASN A 372 -6.16 -7.05 2.96
N GLN A 373 -6.89 -7.37 4.03
CA GLN A 373 -8.25 -7.91 3.94
C GLN A 373 -9.16 -7.57 5.12
N LEU A 374 -10.47 -7.76 4.91
CA LEU A 374 -11.48 -7.48 5.92
C LEU A 374 -11.34 -8.49 7.06
N LYS A 375 -11.88 -8.13 8.23
CA LYS A 375 -11.95 -9.08 9.33
C LYS A 375 -12.79 -10.30 8.90
N PRO A 376 -12.43 -11.53 9.31
CA PRO A 376 -13.16 -12.75 8.95
C PRO A 376 -14.66 -12.70 9.22
N GLU A 377 -15.10 -11.91 10.22
CA GLU A 377 -16.49 -11.70 10.62
C GLU A 377 -17.36 -11.04 9.53
N PHE A 378 -16.74 -10.37 8.56
CA PHE A 378 -17.42 -9.70 7.44
C PHE A 378 -17.48 -10.54 6.15
N ASN A 379 -16.96 -11.78 6.16
CA ASN A 379 -17.09 -12.71 5.03
C ASN A 379 -18.50 -13.34 4.99
N GLY A 380 -19.51 -12.54 4.60
CA GLY A 380 -20.65 -12.92 3.75
C GLY A 380 -21.57 -14.10 4.11
N ASN A 381 -21.34 -14.87 5.17
CA ASN A 381 -22.24 -15.91 5.65
C ASN A 381 -22.81 -15.48 7.00
N ALA A 382 -23.81 -14.61 6.93
CA ALA A 382 -24.64 -14.23 8.05
C ALA A 382 -25.38 -15.47 8.61
N LYS A 383 -24.75 -16.20 9.53
CA LYS A 383 -25.52 -16.87 10.57
C LYS A 383 -26.08 -15.77 11.45
N LYS A 384 -27.39 -15.54 11.35
CA LYS A 384 -28.17 -14.73 12.30
C LYS A 384 -28.05 -15.36 13.68
N GLY A 385 -27.00 -14.99 14.42
CA GLY A 385 -26.88 -15.17 15.85
C GLY A 385 -27.39 -13.93 16.56
N LYS A 386 -28.35 -14.11 17.48
CA LYS A 386 -28.97 -13.04 18.24
C LYS A 386 -27.94 -12.34 19.14
N GLY A 387 -27.89 -11.01 19.02
CA GLY A 387 -27.59 -10.07 20.10
C GLY A 387 -26.21 -10.16 20.72
N GLU A 388 -25.27 -9.36 20.22
CA GLU A 388 -24.11 -8.95 21.01
C GLU A 388 -23.81 -7.46 20.79
N LYS A 389 -23.50 -6.79 21.91
CA LYS A 389 -23.39 -5.34 22.03
C LYS A 389 -22.10 -4.86 21.35
N ARG A 390 -22.19 -3.70 20.68
CA ARG A 390 -21.05 -2.93 20.17
C ARG A 390 -20.10 -2.56 21.32
N PRO A 391 -18.78 -2.81 21.24
CA PRO A 391 -17.83 -2.19 22.14
C PRO A 391 -17.55 -0.76 21.67
N ASN A 392 -18.15 0.21 22.38
CA ASN A 392 -17.55 1.52 22.56
C ASN A 392 -16.59 1.42 23.75
N GLU A 393 -15.56 2.28 23.74
CA GLU A 393 -14.66 2.60 24.86
C GLU A 393 -13.55 1.58 25.14
N LEU A 394 -12.35 1.87 24.60
CA LEU A 394 -11.13 2.06 25.39
C LEU A 394 -10.29 3.18 24.75
#